data_AF-A0A7S0VMB2-F1
#
_entry.id   AF-A0A7S0VMB2-F1
#
_cell.length_a   1.000
_cell.length_b   1.000
_cell.length_c   1.000
_cell.angle_alpha   90.00
_cell.angle_beta   90.00
_cell.angle_gamma   90.00
#
_symmetry.space_group_name_H-M   'P 1'
#
loop_
_entity.id
_entity.type
_entity.pdbx_description
1 polymer ?
#
loop_
_entity_poly.entity_id
_entity_poly.type
_entity_poly.pdbx_seq_one_letter_code
_entity_poly.pdbx_strand_id
1 'polypeptide(L)'
;KEIWDLFFTTNKKTFKARDYFFNYMIDTDGVACSIPLIRRDMEGKRMIRKKCKVEREPYINDLMLSEKESLSARKVIGIDPNMGDLLFCVNEEDNKTTFRYTQNQRRQETKAKKYHQIILNEKNHTLVDGKTVSQWESNLNVYNRKTIDHGRFSAF
;
A
#
# COMPACT_ATOMS: atom_id res chain seq x y z
N LYS A 1 -26.47 15.77 17.54
CA LYS A 1 -25.63 16.92 17.94
C LYS A 1 -25.60 17.10 19.46
N GLU A 2 -26.77 17.14 20.10
CA GLU A 2 -26.94 17.60 21.49
C GLU A 2 -26.03 16.94 22.53
N ILE A 3 -25.81 15.62 22.49
CA ILE A 3 -24.96 14.95 23.50
C ILE A 3 -23.48 15.36 23.39
N TRP A 4 -22.93 15.47 22.18
CA TRP A 4 -21.52 15.81 22.00
C TRP A 4 -21.23 17.26 22.38
N ASP A 5 -22.21 18.15 22.21
CA ASP A 5 -22.11 19.56 22.59
C ASP A 5 -22.11 19.79 24.11
N LEU A 6 -22.63 18.83 24.91
CA LEU A 6 -22.55 18.85 26.37
C LEU A 6 -21.11 18.66 26.87
N PHE A 7 -20.35 17.78 26.22
CA PHE A 7 -19.02 17.38 26.67
C PHE A 7 -17.89 18.07 25.90
N PHE A 8 -18.13 18.49 24.65
CA PHE A 8 -17.11 19.03 23.76
C PHE A 8 -17.58 20.30 23.05
N THR A 9 -16.67 21.26 22.86
CA THR A 9 -16.94 22.47 22.08
C THR A 9 -16.88 22.17 20.57
N THR A 10 -17.87 21.45 20.04
CA THR A 10 -17.88 21.04 18.61
C THR A 10 -18.05 22.21 17.63
N ASN A 11 -18.30 23.42 18.15
CA ASN A 11 -18.36 24.64 17.37
C ASN A 11 -17.01 25.18 16.90
N LYS A 12 -15.89 24.62 17.38
CA LYS A 12 -14.53 25.04 16.97
C LYS A 12 -14.19 24.62 15.54
N LYS A 13 -13.21 25.31 14.94
CA LYS A 13 -12.72 25.06 13.57
C LYS A 13 -12.24 23.61 13.36
N THR A 14 -11.75 22.94 14.40
CA THR A 14 -11.29 21.54 14.35
C THR A 14 -12.39 20.54 14.01
N PHE A 15 -13.66 20.86 14.30
CA PHE A 15 -14.82 20.03 13.97
C PHE A 15 -15.55 20.50 12.69
N LYS A 16 -15.00 21.51 12.01
CA LYS A 16 -15.61 22.16 10.84
C LYS A 16 -14.65 22.11 9.65
N ALA A 17 -15.04 21.40 8.60
CA ALA A 17 -14.36 21.45 7.32
C ALA A 17 -15.37 21.68 6.18
N ARG A 18 -14.92 22.34 5.11
CA ARG A 18 -15.75 22.66 3.93
C ARG A 18 -16.23 21.35 3.30
N ASP A 19 -17.54 21.19 3.14
CA ASP A 19 -18.20 19.99 2.59
C ASP A 19 -18.13 18.73 3.47
N TYR A 20 -17.67 18.85 4.73
CA TYR A 20 -17.70 17.77 5.70
C TYR A 20 -18.51 18.17 6.95
N PHE A 21 -18.85 17.18 7.77
CA PHE A 21 -19.42 17.34 9.09
C PHE A 21 -18.83 16.28 10.04
N PHE A 22 -18.87 16.57 11.34
CA PHE A 22 -18.37 15.68 12.37
C PHE A 22 -19.21 14.39 12.45
N ASN A 23 -18.55 13.23 12.38
CA ASN A 23 -19.19 11.91 12.41
C ASN A 23 -19.69 11.47 13.81
N TYR A 24 -19.77 12.38 14.78
CA TYR A 24 -20.20 12.07 16.15
C TYR A 24 -19.43 10.89 16.78
N MET A 25 -18.16 10.76 16.41
CA MET A 25 -17.26 9.70 16.84
C MET A 25 -15.88 10.31 17.06
N ILE A 26 -15.20 9.92 18.13
CA ILE A 26 -13.78 10.23 18.35
C ILE A 26 -13.07 8.88 18.36
N ASP A 27 -12.07 8.74 17.49
CA ASP A 27 -11.21 7.55 17.45
C ASP A 27 -9.95 7.84 18.24
N THR A 28 -9.51 6.93 19.10
CA THR A 28 -8.35 7.15 19.97
C THR A 28 -7.63 5.85 20.27
N ASP A 29 -6.31 5.91 20.30
CA ASP A 29 -5.42 4.83 20.72
C ASP A 29 -4.95 4.98 22.18
N GLY A 30 -5.56 5.91 22.93
CA GLY A 30 -5.19 6.24 24.31
C GLY A 30 -4.05 7.25 24.43
N VAL A 31 -3.36 7.63 23.34
CA VAL A 31 -2.30 8.65 23.33
C VAL A 31 -2.69 9.83 22.44
N ALA A 32 -3.25 9.55 21.27
CA ALA A 32 -3.78 10.56 20.35
C ALA A 32 -5.28 10.34 20.13
N CYS A 33 -5.93 11.38 19.62
CA CYS A 33 -7.30 11.27 19.14
C CYS A 33 -7.43 11.81 17.71
N SER A 34 -8.29 11.16 16.94
CA SER A 34 -8.68 11.53 15.60
C SER A 34 -10.16 11.88 15.59
N ILE A 35 -10.49 12.96 14.89
CA ILE A 35 -11.86 13.44 14.71
C ILE A 35 -12.31 13.05 13.30
N PRO A 36 -12.95 11.88 13.09
CA PRO A 36 -13.47 11.50 11.79
C PRO A 36 -14.54 12.48 11.32
N LEU A 37 -14.38 12.99 10.09
CA LEU A 37 -15.35 13.82 9.40
C LEU A 37 -15.94 13.05 8.22
N ILE A 38 -17.26 13.11 8.05
CA ILE A 38 -17.96 12.55 6.89
C ILE A 38 -18.23 13.69 5.90
N ARG A 39 -18.05 13.42 4.60
CA ARG A 39 -18.48 14.36 3.56
C ARG A 39 -20.00 14.48 3.55
N ARG A 40 -20.52 15.70 3.43
CA ARG A 40 -21.97 15.97 3.44
C ARG A 40 -22.74 15.18 2.39
N ASP A 41 -22.16 14.98 1.20
CA ASP A 41 -22.77 14.18 0.14
C ASP A 41 -22.85 12.67 0.44
N MET A 42 -22.15 12.21 1.48
CA MET A 42 -22.05 10.82 1.92
C MET A 42 -22.75 10.55 3.26
N GLU A 43 -23.47 11.53 3.82
CA GLU A 43 -24.25 11.34 5.04
C GLU A 43 -25.29 10.24 4.87
N GLY A 44 -25.32 9.28 5.79
CA GLY A 44 -26.23 8.11 5.73
C GLY A 44 -25.95 7.13 4.59
N LYS A 45 -24.99 7.40 3.70
CA LYS A 45 -24.63 6.51 2.59
C LYS A 45 -23.56 5.53 3.03
N ARG A 46 -23.83 4.24 2.83
CA ARG A 46 -22.80 3.21 2.99
C ARG A 46 -21.72 3.43 1.93
N MET A 47 -20.47 3.62 2.35
CA MET A 47 -19.32 3.59 1.45
C MET A 47 -19.20 2.19 0.85
N ILE A 48 -19.76 1.99 -0.34
CA ILE A 48 -19.53 0.78 -1.12
C ILE A 48 -18.17 0.95 -1.77
N ARG A 49 -17.14 0.32 -1.20
CA ARG A 49 -15.90 0.09 -1.94
C ARG A 49 -16.27 -0.81 -3.12
N LYS A 50 -16.44 -0.23 -4.32
CA LYS A 50 -16.54 -1.03 -5.54
C LYS A 50 -15.28 -1.89 -5.55
N LYS A 51 -15.43 -3.20 -5.34
CA LYS A 51 -14.36 -4.13 -5.69
C LYS A 51 -14.07 -3.84 -7.15
N CYS A 52 -12.82 -3.56 -7.51
CA CYS A 52 -12.45 -3.59 -8.92
C CYS A 52 -12.93 -4.95 -9.43
N LYS A 53 -13.94 -4.94 -10.31
CA LYS A 53 -14.26 -6.12 -11.08
C LYS A 53 -13.04 -6.29 -11.96
N VAL A 54 -12.16 -7.20 -11.58
CA VAL A 54 -11.14 -7.68 -12.49
C VAL A 54 -11.94 -8.41 -13.55
N GLU A 55 -12.08 -7.80 -14.72
CA GLU A 55 -12.57 -8.51 -15.90
C GLU A 55 -11.63 -9.68 -16.11
N ARG A 56 -12.16 -10.89 -15.88
CA ARG A 56 -11.39 -12.11 -16.12
C ARG A 56 -11.59 -12.45 -17.58
N GLU A 57 -10.48 -12.63 -18.28
CA GLU A 57 -10.51 -13.18 -19.62
C GLU A 57 -11.19 -14.55 -19.57
N PRO A 58 -12.13 -14.84 -20.49
CA PRO A 58 -12.78 -16.15 -20.56
C PRO A 58 -11.74 -17.24 -20.84
N TYR A 59 -12.00 -18.45 -20.34
CA TYR A 59 -11.15 -19.58 -20.70
C TYR A 59 -11.26 -19.86 -22.19
N ILE A 60 -10.19 -20.37 -22.81
CA ILE A 60 -10.17 -20.73 -24.24
C ILE A 60 -11.32 -21.68 -24.59
N ASN A 61 -11.69 -22.58 -23.68
CA ASN A 61 -12.80 -23.51 -23.89
C ASN A 61 -14.17 -22.82 -23.97
N ASP A 62 -14.34 -21.68 -23.31
CA ASP A 62 -15.60 -20.92 -23.22
C ASP A 62 -15.79 -19.95 -24.40
N LEU A 63 -14.78 -19.78 -25.27
CA LEU A 63 -14.83 -18.90 -26.43
C LEU A 63 -15.66 -19.49 -27.58
N MET A 64 -16.37 -18.61 -28.31
CA MET A 64 -17.06 -18.96 -29.54
C MET A 64 -16.08 -19.32 -30.67
N LEU A 65 -16.57 -20.01 -31.70
CA LEU A 65 -15.73 -20.44 -32.82
C LEU A 65 -15.07 -19.26 -33.55
N SER A 66 -15.84 -18.18 -33.79
CA SER A 66 -15.34 -16.95 -34.43
C SER A 66 -14.24 -16.26 -33.62
N GLU A 67 -14.32 -16.29 -32.29
CA GLU A 67 -13.30 -15.73 -31.41
C GLU A 67 -12.03 -16.57 -31.45
N LYS A 68 -12.15 -17.91 -31.43
CA LYS A 68 -11.03 -18.85 -31.58
C LYS A 68 -10.32 -18.67 -32.92
N GLU A 69 -11.07 -18.52 -34.01
CA GLU A 69 -10.51 -18.21 -35.33
C GLU A 69 -9.71 -16.91 -35.32
N SER A 70 -10.23 -15.85 -34.69
CA SER A 70 -9.50 -14.57 -34.57
C SER A 70 -8.22 -14.66 -33.74
N LEU A 71 -8.18 -15.56 -32.74
CA LEU A 71 -7.01 -15.81 -31.91
C LEU A 71 -5.96 -16.66 -32.64
N SER A 72 -6.39 -17.57 -33.52
CA SER A 72 -5.49 -18.43 -34.30
C SER A 72 -4.55 -17.66 -35.22
N ALA A 73 -4.95 -16.46 -35.65
CA ALA A 73 -4.13 -15.57 -36.46
C ALA A 73 -3.05 -14.83 -35.65
N ARG A 74 -3.08 -14.94 -34.31
CA ARG A 74 -2.13 -14.24 -33.43
C ARG A 74 -0.97 -15.15 -33.06
N LYS A 75 0.17 -14.51 -32.81
CA LYS A 75 1.36 -15.19 -32.29
C LYS A 75 1.14 -15.63 -30.85
N VAL A 76 1.33 -16.92 -30.57
CA VAL A 76 1.20 -17.48 -29.22
C VAL A 76 2.53 -17.45 -28.50
N ILE A 77 2.53 -16.88 -27.29
CA ILE A 77 3.69 -16.80 -26.42
C ILE A 77 3.35 -17.55 -25.13
N GLY A 78 4.09 -18.64 -24.86
CA GLY A 78 4.02 -19.32 -23.57
C GLY A 78 4.77 -18.52 -22.51
N ILE A 79 4.17 -18.29 -21.35
CA ILE A 79 4.76 -17.56 -20.23
C ILE A 79 4.83 -18.48 -19.02
N ASP A 80 6.03 -18.65 -18.46
CA ASP A 80 6.28 -19.40 -17.22
C ASP A 80 6.93 -18.49 -16.16
N PRO A 81 6.17 -17.99 -15.17
CA PRO A 81 6.71 -17.18 -14.08
C PRO A 81 7.30 -18.07 -12.97
N ASN A 82 8.53 -17.77 -12.54
CA ASN A 82 9.20 -18.47 -11.45
C ASN A 82 9.96 -17.49 -10.52
N MET A 83 10.47 -17.98 -9.38
CA MET A 83 11.21 -17.17 -8.41
C MET A 83 12.57 -16.70 -8.93
N GLY A 84 13.26 -17.55 -9.72
CA GLY A 84 14.56 -17.26 -10.32
C GLY A 84 14.41 -16.48 -11.63
N ASP A 85 13.69 -17.07 -12.57
CA ASP A 85 13.30 -16.44 -13.83
C ASP A 85 11.91 -15.83 -13.64
N LEU A 86 11.89 -14.54 -13.30
CA LEU A 86 10.67 -13.79 -13.01
C LEU A 86 9.71 -13.77 -14.19
N LEU A 87 10.25 -13.79 -15.42
CA LEU A 87 9.48 -13.94 -16.64
C LEU A 87 10.29 -14.79 -17.61
N PHE A 88 9.78 -15.95 -17.98
CA PHE A 88 10.31 -16.75 -19.08
C PHE A 88 9.23 -16.87 -20.15
N CYS A 89 9.55 -16.44 -21.38
CA CYS A 89 8.64 -16.51 -22.51
C CYS A 89 9.24 -17.38 -23.62
N VAL A 90 8.40 -18.20 -24.24
CA VAL A 90 8.76 -19.01 -25.41
C VAL A 90 7.77 -18.71 -26.53
N ASN A 91 8.28 -18.47 -27.73
CA ASN A 91 7.47 -18.43 -28.93
C ASN A 91 7.05 -19.86 -29.33
N GLU A 92 5.75 -20.14 -29.37
CA GLU A 92 5.26 -21.47 -29.73
C GLU A 92 5.63 -21.87 -31.16
N GLU A 93 5.65 -20.91 -32.10
CA GLU A 93 5.85 -21.19 -33.53
C GLU A 93 7.19 -21.85 -33.84
N ASP A 94 8.27 -21.42 -33.17
CA ASP A 94 9.64 -21.86 -33.45
C ASP A 94 10.30 -22.60 -32.28
N ASN A 95 9.72 -22.52 -31.07
CA ASN A 95 10.25 -23.04 -29.80
C ASN A 95 11.73 -22.68 -29.55
N LYS A 96 12.23 -21.63 -30.20
CA LYS A 96 13.63 -21.20 -30.19
C LYS A 96 13.76 -19.76 -29.72
N THR A 97 12.83 -18.90 -30.13
CA THR A 97 12.79 -17.52 -29.71
C THR A 97 12.30 -17.47 -28.27
N THR A 98 13.21 -17.15 -27.36
CA THR A 98 12.90 -17.05 -25.93
C THR A 98 13.23 -15.66 -25.40
N PHE A 99 12.46 -15.22 -24.41
CA PHE A 99 12.77 -14.04 -23.62
C PHE A 99 12.87 -14.47 -22.16
N ARG A 100 13.90 -13.99 -21.45
CA ARG A 100 14.12 -14.33 -20.05
C ARG A 100 14.47 -13.09 -19.24
N TYR A 101 13.69 -12.84 -18.20
CA TYR A 101 13.94 -11.82 -17.20
C TYR A 101 14.19 -12.45 -15.84
N THR A 102 15.40 -12.27 -15.31
CA THR A 102 15.83 -12.95 -14.08
C THR A 102 15.75 -12.06 -12.85
N GLN A 103 15.67 -12.66 -11.67
CA GLN A 103 15.74 -11.94 -10.40
C GLN A 103 17.07 -11.17 -10.27
N ASN A 104 18.18 -11.74 -10.75
CA ASN A 104 19.49 -11.10 -10.72
C ASN A 104 19.54 -9.89 -11.64
N GLN A 105 18.98 -9.99 -12.85
CA GLN A 105 18.84 -8.86 -13.76
C GLN A 105 18.05 -7.73 -13.11
N ARG A 106 16.87 -8.02 -12.55
CA ARG A 106 16.07 -7.04 -11.79
C ARG A 106 16.88 -6.38 -10.67
N ARG A 107 17.67 -7.16 -9.93
CA ARG A 107 18.50 -6.66 -8.83
C ARG A 107 19.57 -5.68 -9.32
N GLN A 108 20.18 -5.93 -10.48
CA GLN A 108 21.17 -5.05 -11.08
C GLN A 108 20.53 -3.77 -11.64
N GLU A 109 19.41 -3.90 -12.36
CA GLU A 109 18.68 -2.77 -12.95
C GLU A 109 18.18 -1.80 -11.88
N THR A 110 17.55 -2.33 -10.82
CA THR A 110 17.04 -1.53 -9.70
C THR A 110 18.14 -0.99 -8.79
N LYS A 111 19.35 -1.54 -8.88
CA LYS A 111 20.49 -1.23 -7.99
C LYS A 111 20.11 -1.25 -6.51
N ALA A 112 19.16 -2.12 -6.13
CA ALA A 112 18.55 -2.12 -4.80
C ALA A 112 19.59 -2.20 -3.67
N LYS A 113 20.64 -3.03 -3.85
CA LYS A 113 21.74 -3.16 -2.88
C LYS A 113 22.55 -1.87 -2.72
N LYS A 114 22.80 -1.15 -3.83
CA LYS A 114 23.53 0.14 -3.81
C LYS A 114 22.73 1.18 -3.03
N TYR A 115 21.46 1.38 -3.37
CA TYR A 115 20.62 2.36 -2.69
C TYR A 115 20.39 2.00 -1.22
N HIS A 116 20.22 0.71 -0.91
CA HIS A 116 20.15 0.27 0.47
C HIS A 116 21.42 0.62 1.26
N GLN A 117 22.61 0.42 0.69
CA GLN A 117 23.87 0.80 1.33
C GLN A 117 23.99 2.31 1.53
N ILE A 118 23.57 3.12 0.54
CA ILE A 118 23.57 4.59 0.66
C ILE A 118 22.69 5.02 1.83
N ILE A 119 21.45 4.54 1.89
CA ILE A 119 20.51 4.84 2.99
C ILE A 119 21.07 4.39 4.33
N LEU A 120 21.67 3.19 4.40
CA LEU A 120 22.26 2.67 5.63
C LEU A 120 23.43 3.53 6.10
N ASN A 121 24.30 3.96 5.18
CA ASN A 121 25.41 4.86 5.49
C ASN A 121 24.90 6.20 5.99
N GLU A 122 23.94 6.82 5.30
CA GLU A 122 23.31 8.07 5.74
C GLU A 122 22.70 7.91 7.14
N LYS A 123 21.94 6.84 7.40
CA LYS A 123 21.38 6.56 8.73
C LYS A 123 22.41 6.45 9.85
N ASN A 124 23.60 5.93 9.53
CA ASN A 124 24.68 5.73 10.50
C ASN A 124 25.55 6.97 10.68
N HIS A 125 25.53 7.93 9.75
CA HIS A 125 26.35 9.15 9.82
C HIS A 125 25.54 10.41 10.18
N THR A 126 24.25 10.47 9.82
CA THR A 126 23.39 11.59 10.16
C THR A 126 23.11 11.58 11.66
N LEU A 127 23.58 12.63 12.34
CA LEU A 127 23.35 12.86 13.75
C LEU A 127 22.15 13.78 13.95
N VAL A 128 21.25 13.36 14.82
CA VAL A 128 20.11 14.14 15.33
C VAL A 128 20.20 14.09 16.84
N ASP A 129 20.36 15.25 17.48
CA ASP A 129 20.53 15.38 18.94
C ASP A 129 21.63 14.47 19.52
N GLY A 130 22.75 14.37 18.79
CA GLY A 130 23.93 13.60 19.20
C GLY A 130 23.83 12.08 19.01
N LYS A 131 22.74 11.57 18.45
CA LYS A 131 22.58 10.13 18.10
C LYS A 131 22.38 9.94 16.61
N THR A 132 22.80 8.80 16.09
CA THR A 132 22.56 8.46 14.68
C THR A 132 21.08 8.09 14.48
N VAL A 133 20.58 8.23 13.25
CA VAL A 133 19.21 7.78 12.91
C VAL A 133 19.02 6.30 13.24
N SER A 134 20.03 5.47 12.98
CA SER A 134 20.02 4.03 13.31
C SER A 134 19.88 3.76 14.82
N GLN A 135 20.55 4.56 15.66
CA GLN A 135 20.41 4.49 17.12
C GLN A 135 19.03 4.93 17.58
N TRP A 136 18.46 5.97 16.97
CA TRP A 136 17.08 6.40 17.23
C TRP A 136 16.08 5.30 16.88
N GLU A 137 16.16 4.71 15.69
CA GLU A 137 15.29 3.61 15.27
C GLU A 137 15.39 2.41 16.24
N SER A 138 16.60 2.07 16.68
CA SER A 138 16.83 0.97 17.64
C SER A 138 16.21 1.25 19.01
N ASN A 139 16.39 2.47 19.54
CA ASN A 139 15.80 2.88 20.82
C ASN A 139 14.27 2.94 20.75
N LEU A 140 13.72 3.44 19.63
CA LEU A 140 12.29 3.59 19.42
C LEU A 140 11.58 2.27 19.10
N ASN A 141 12.29 1.23 18.68
CA ASN A 141 11.70 -0.08 18.38
C ASN A 141 10.97 -0.71 19.58
N VAL A 142 11.36 -0.34 20.81
CA VAL A 142 10.68 -0.80 22.03
C VAL A 142 9.29 -0.17 22.20
N TYR A 143 9.05 0.97 21.54
CA TYR A 143 7.83 1.77 21.59
C TYR A 143 6.96 1.48 20.37
N ASN A 144 6.58 0.21 20.17
CA ASN A 144 5.77 -0.17 19.03
C ASN A 144 4.26 0.00 19.31
N ARG A 145 3.48 0.22 18.25
CA ARG A 145 2.02 0.42 18.31
C ARG A 145 1.20 -0.74 18.90
N LYS A 146 1.82 -1.87 19.23
CA LYS A 146 1.15 -3.04 19.82
C LYS A 146 1.16 -3.02 21.34
N THR A 147 1.81 -2.04 21.99
CA THR A 147 1.79 -1.86 23.44
C THR A 147 1.10 -0.55 23.81
N ILE A 148 0.21 -0.57 24.79
CA ILE A 148 -0.50 0.61 25.32
C ILE A 148 0.07 0.91 26.71
N ASP A 149 1.30 1.43 26.76
CA ASP A 149 1.98 1.85 27.98
C ASP A 149 2.20 3.36 27.97
N HIS A 150 1.14 4.08 28.33
CA HIS A 150 1.09 5.55 28.26
C HIS A 150 2.23 6.21 29.06
N GLY A 151 2.55 5.72 30.26
CA GLY A 151 3.60 6.30 31.10
C GLY A 151 4.97 6.24 30.44
N ARG A 152 5.23 5.16 29.69
CA ARG A 152 6.47 4.96 28.94
C ARG A 152 6.57 5.88 27.71
N PHE A 153 5.47 6.10 27.01
CA PHE A 153 5.44 6.95 25.81
C PHE A 153 5.51 8.45 26.11
N SER A 154 4.98 8.91 27.25
CA SER A 154 5.02 10.34 27.62
C SER A 154 6.37 10.85 28.13
N ALA A 155 7.33 9.95 28.40
CA ALA A 155 8.65 10.29 28.94
C ALA A 155 9.73 10.55 27.88
N PHE A 156 9.40 10.34 26.59
CA PHE A 156 10.24 10.60 25.42
C PHE A 156 9.63 11.71 24.57
#